data_AF-A0A401Z0D5-F1
#
_entry.id   AF-A0A401Z0D5-F1
#
_cell.length_a   1.000
_cell.length_b   1.000
_cell.length_c   1.000
_cell.angle_alpha   90.00
_cell.angle_beta   90.00
_cell.angle_gamma   90.00
#
_symmetry.space_group_name_H-M   'P 1'
#
loop_
_entity.id
_entity.type
_entity.pdbx_description
1 polymer ?
#
loop_
_entity_poly.entity_id
_entity_poly.type
_entity_poly.pdbx_seq_one_letter_code
_entity_poly.pdbx_strand_id
1 'polypeptide(L)'
;MMAGLAHFFAPVGADRVSAGEFLPFARGMLGILPDIRTRVAGAIDAGEYPGDQGNPAIEATGIEHAVDAATSRGLDVGVLEAVASVVGRAISRGHGADDFASTIEAIRNPARGLRAVAPAYSATSRASRSAMPSRRSRTRARPSRTATTGGRPTRL
;
A
#
# COMPACT_ATOMS: atom_id res chain seq x y z
N MET A 1 -4.57 -1.26 -15.20
CA MET A 1 -3.57 -0.20 -15.45
C MET A 1 -3.83 1.05 -14.58
N MET A 2 -4.98 1.72 -14.70
CA MET A 2 -5.21 3.00 -13.98
C MET A 2 -5.21 2.89 -12.45
N ALA A 3 -5.74 1.80 -11.87
CA ALA A 3 -5.70 1.60 -10.42
C ALA A 3 -4.26 1.51 -9.86
N GLY A 4 -3.36 0.84 -10.57
CA GLY A 4 -1.93 0.80 -10.22
C GLY A 4 -1.25 2.15 -10.37
N LEU A 5 -1.61 2.92 -11.40
CA LEU A 5 -1.10 4.28 -11.56
C LEU A 5 -1.58 5.21 -10.43
N ALA A 6 -2.84 5.11 -10.02
CA ALA A 6 -3.36 5.85 -8.87
C ALA A 6 -2.62 5.46 -7.57
N HIS A 7 -2.41 4.16 -7.34
CA HIS A 7 -1.65 3.67 -6.19
C HIS A 7 -0.18 4.15 -6.23
N PHE A 8 0.45 4.21 -7.40
CA PHE A 8 1.81 4.74 -7.56
C PHE A 8 1.96 6.20 -7.08
N PHE A 9 0.95 7.04 -7.33
CA PHE A 9 0.95 8.43 -6.84
C PHE A 9 0.47 8.60 -5.39
N ALA A 10 -0.17 7.59 -4.80
CA ALA A 10 -0.76 7.72 -3.46
C ALA A 10 0.27 8.02 -2.34
N PRO A 11 1.45 7.36 -2.29
CA PRO A 11 2.49 7.69 -1.30
C PRO A 11 2.98 9.14 -1.38
N VAL A 12 3.05 9.70 -2.59
CA VAL A 12 3.51 11.08 -2.84
C VAL A 12 2.61 12.08 -2.10
N GLY A 13 1.30 11.89 -2.19
CA GLY A 13 0.32 12.70 -1.47
C GLY A 13 0.38 12.51 0.05
N ALA A 14 0.64 11.28 0.52
CA ALA A 14 0.83 11.00 1.94
C ALA A 14 2.07 11.72 2.51
N ASP A 15 3.10 11.91 1.68
CA ASP A 15 4.33 12.63 2.02
C ASP A 15 4.22 14.16 1.76
N ARG A 16 3.01 14.67 1.52
CA ARG A 16 2.65 16.09 1.29
C ARG A 16 3.26 16.72 0.03
N VAL A 17 3.56 15.91 -0.98
CA VAL A 17 3.94 16.37 -2.32
C VAL A 17 2.74 16.21 -3.25
N SER A 18 2.47 17.18 -4.12
CA SER A 18 1.40 17.01 -5.11
C SER A 18 1.84 16.07 -6.24
N ALA A 19 0.90 15.34 -6.83
CA ALA A 19 1.19 14.48 -7.97
C ALA A 19 1.76 15.26 -9.18
N GLY A 20 1.37 16.54 -9.32
CA GLY A 20 1.89 17.43 -10.36
C GLY A 20 3.36 17.79 -10.15
N GLU A 21 3.77 18.08 -8.91
CA GLU A 21 5.17 18.36 -8.56
C GLU A 21 6.06 17.12 -8.73
N PHE A 22 5.52 15.93 -8.49
CA PHE A 22 6.24 14.67 -8.66
C PHE A 22 6.30 14.20 -10.12
N LEU A 23 5.42 14.70 -10.98
CA LEU A 23 5.28 14.23 -12.37
C LEU A 23 6.59 14.23 -13.18
N PRO A 24 7.50 15.23 -13.07
CA PRO A 24 8.78 15.19 -13.79
C PRO A 24 9.64 13.97 -13.45
N PHE A 25 9.66 13.56 -12.17
CA PHE A 25 10.37 12.35 -11.74
C PHE A 25 9.64 11.08 -12.20
N ALA A 26 8.31 11.05 -12.04
CA ALA A 26 7.48 9.94 -12.50
C ALA A 26 7.62 9.70 -14.01
N ARG A 27 7.79 10.74 -14.84
CA ARG A 27 8.03 10.61 -16.28
C ARG A 27 9.29 9.81 -16.60
N GLY A 28 10.37 10.01 -15.85
CA GLY A 28 11.59 9.22 -16.02
C GLY A 28 11.36 7.74 -15.72
N MET A 29 10.70 7.45 -14.59
CA MET A 29 10.37 6.07 -14.20
C MET A 29 9.40 5.39 -15.16
N LEU A 30 8.32 6.07 -15.55
CA LEU A 30 7.27 5.52 -16.42
C LEU A 30 7.70 5.50 -17.90
N GLY A 31 8.74 6.25 -18.27
CA GLY A 31 9.29 6.33 -19.62
C GLY A 31 9.86 5.00 -20.13
N ILE A 32 10.19 4.07 -19.25
CA ILE A 32 10.70 2.73 -19.62
C ILE A 32 9.58 1.76 -20.04
N LEU A 33 8.32 2.10 -19.74
CA LEU A 33 7.19 1.19 -19.93
C LEU A 33 6.92 0.77 -21.39
N PRO A 34 7.09 1.62 -22.42
CA PRO A 34 6.92 1.20 -23.81
C PRO A 34 7.83 0.01 -24.18
N ASP A 35 9.11 0.07 -23.82
CA ASP A 35 10.07 -0.99 -24.14
C ASP A 35 9.77 -2.28 -23.36
N ILE A 36 9.40 -2.13 -22.08
CA ILE A 36 8.93 -3.27 -21.26
C ILE A 36 7.71 -3.93 -21.91
N ARG A 37 6.73 -3.16 -22.39
CA ARG A 37 5.53 -3.71 -23.05
C ARG A 37 5.88 -4.47 -24.31
N THR A 38 6.77 -3.94 -25.14
CA THR A 38 7.25 -4.62 -26.36
C THR A 38 7.90 -5.95 -26.02
N ARG A 39 8.81 -5.95 -25.04
CA ARG A 39 9.49 -7.19 -24.59
C ARG A 39 8.51 -8.21 -24.02
N VAL A 40 7.61 -7.79 -23.12
CA VAL A 40 6.62 -8.66 -22.50
C VAL A 40 5.68 -9.26 -23.54
N ALA A 41 5.22 -8.48 -24.52
CA ALA A 41 4.39 -8.99 -25.60
C ALA A 41 5.12 -10.09 -26.40
N GLY A 42 6.38 -9.84 -26.79
CA GLY A 42 7.18 -10.83 -27.51
C GLY A 42 7.40 -12.12 -26.72
N ALA A 43 7.70 -12.03 -25.43
CA ALA A 43 7.87 -13.19 -24.54
C ALA A 43 6.57 -14.01 -24.41
N ILE A 44 5.42 -13.32 -24.25
CA ILE A 44 4.10 -13.96 -24.15
C ILE A 44 3.72 -14.66 -25.45
N ASP A 45 3.99 -14.04 -26.60
CA ASP A 45 3.67 -14.62 -27.91
C ASP A 45 4.58 -15.81 -28.24
N ALA A 46 5.85 -15.77 -27.83
CA ALA A 46 6.79 -16.88 -27.96
C ALA A 46 6.51 -18.02 -26.96
N GLY A 47 5.90 -17.72 -25.82
CA GLY A 47 5.73 -18.68 -24.72
C GLY A 47 7.04 -19.02 -24.01
N GLU A 48 8.04 -18.16 -24.12
CA GLU A 48 9.37 -18.31 -23.52
C GLU A 48 9.66 -17.13 -22.57
N TYR A 49 10.14 -17.43 -21.36
CA TYR A 49 10.26 -16.46 -20.28
C TYR A 49 11.67 -16.43 -19.66
N PRO A 50 12.71 -15.97 -20.38
CA PRO A 50 14.07 -15.89 -19.85
C PRO A 50 14.15 -14.92 -18.66
N GLY A 51 14.49 -15.41 -17.47
CA GLY A 51 14.43 -14.62 -16.22
C GLY A 51 15.66 -13.78 -15.87
N ASP A 52 16.50 -13.43 -16.84
CA ASP A 52 17.75 -12.67 -16.65
C ASP A 52 17.52 -11.18 -16.30
N GLN A 53 16.35 -10.63 -16.66
CA GLN A 53 16.02 -9.21 -16.46
C GLN A 53 15.18 -8.93 -15.21
N GLY A 54 14.70 -9.97 -14.53
CA GLY A 54 13.84 -9.86 -13.35
C GLY A 54 12.85 -11.02 -13.28
N ASN A 55 12.67 -11.59 -12.09
CA ASN A 55 11.85 -12.79 -11.91
C ASN A 55 10.81 -12.66 -10.79
N PRO A 56 9.71 -13.43 -10.84
CA PRO A 56 8.65 -13.41 -9.84
C PRO A 56 9.13 -13.55 -8.40
N ALA A 57 10.20 -14.30 -8.11
CA ALA A 57 10.72 -14.45 -6.75
C ALA A 57 11.31 -13.13 -6.21
N ILE A 58 12.07 -12.40 -7.02
CA ILE A 58 12.59 -11.07 -6.66
C ILE A 58 11.42 -10.09 -6.52
N GLU A 59 10.50 -10.08 -7.48
CA GLU A 59 9.34 -9.18 -7.49
C GLU A 59 8.41 -9.41 -6.29
N ALA A 60 8.26 -10.65 -5.81
CA ALA A 60 7.49 -10.94 -4.61
C ALA A 60 8.02 -10.16 -3.39
N THR A 61 9.34 -10.15 -3.19
CA THR A 61 9.98 -9.35 -2.12
C THR A 61 9.73 -7.85 -2.30
N GLY A 62 9.80 -7.36 -3.55
CA GLY A 62 9.51 -5.96 -3.87
C GLY A 62 8.07 -5.57 -3.55
N ILE A 63 7.11 -6.45 -3.85
CA ILE A 63 5.70 -6.25 -3.56
C ILE A 63 5.44 -6.25 -2.04
N GLU A 64 6.09 -7.14 -1.28
CA GLU A 64 6.02 -7.14 0.18
C GLU A 64 6.47 -5.79 0.77
N HIS A 65 7.62 -5.28 0.34
CA HIS A 65 8.09 -3.95 0.76
C HIS A 65 7.11 -2.83 0.37
N ALA A 66 6.50 -2.91 -0.81
CA ALA A 66 5.50 -1.92 -1.24
C ALA A 66 4.23 -1.96 -0.37
N VAL A 67 3.77 -3.15 0.01
CA VAL A 67 2.62 -3.36 0.90
C VAL A 67 2.92 -2.77 2.28
N ASP A 68 4.10 -3.02 2.84
CA ASP A 68 4.50 -2.48 4.14
C ASP A 68 4.61 -0.94 4.10
N ALA A 69 5.22 -0.40 3.05
CA ALA A 69 5.36 1.04 2.86
C ALA A 69 4.01 1.76 2.68
N ALA A 70 3.05 1.14 2.00
CA ALA A 70 1.70 1.68 1.83
C ALA A 70 0.87 1.56 3.12
N THR A 71 0.95 0.41 3.79
CA THR A 71 0.24 0.13 5.05
C THR A 71 0.69 1.09 6.15
N SER A 72 1.99 1.33 6.29
CA SER A 72 2.54 2.29 7.29
C SER A 72 2.03 3.72 7.10
N ARG A 73 1.58 4.06 5.88
CA ARG A 73 0.95 5.36 5.54
C ARG A 73 -0.57 5.33 5.59
N GLY A 74 -1.18 4.20 5.96
CA GLY A 74 -2.64 4.03 6.01
C GLY A 74 -3.31 3.99 4.63
N LEU A 75 -2.56 3.65 3.58
CA LEU A 75 -3.06 3.55 2.21
C LEU A 75 -3.73 2.20 1.95
N ASP A 76 -4.68 2.16 1.01
CA ASP A 76 -5.27 0.92 0.51
C ASP A 76 -4.22 0.11 -0.27
N VAL A 77 -4.15 -1.19 -0.02
CA VAL A 77 -3.17 -2.11 -0.64
C VAL A 77 -3.81 -3.13 -1.59
N GLY A 78 -5.12 -3.04 -1.86
CA GLY A 78 -5.84 -4.08 -2.60
C GLY A 78 -5.29 -4.33 -4.01
N VAL A 79 -4.77 -3.29 -4.67
CA VAL A 79 -4.07 -3.44 -5.96
C VAL A 79 -2.78 -4.23 -5.81
N LEU A 80 -1.98 -3.97 -4.77
CA LEU A 80 -0.73 -4.69 -4.52
C LEU A 80 -1.00 -6.16 -4.16
N GLU A 81 -2.02 -6.42 -3.32
CA GLU A 81 -2.43 -7.78 -2.96
C GLU A 81 -2.89 -8.58 -4.18
N ALA A 82 -3.60 -7.96 -5.12
CA ALA A 82 -4.00 -8.60 -6.37
C ALA A 82 -2.79 -9.03 -7.20
N VAL A 83 -1.74 -8.19 -7.27
CA VAL A 83 -0.48 -8.52 -7.95
C VAL A 83 0.26 -9.64 -7.20
N ALA A 84 0.43 -9.53 -5.88
CA ALA A 84 1.05 -10.56 -5.05
C ALA A 84 0.40 -11.93 -5.24
N SER A 85 -0.94 -11.96 -5.33
CA SER A 85 -1.71 -13.18 -5.57
C SER A 85 -1.38 -13.85 -6.91
N VAL A 86 -1.22 -13.06 -7.98
CA VAL A 86 -0.84 -13.57 -9.31
C VAL A 86 0.61 -14.08 -9.29
N VAL A 87 1.53 -13.30 -8.72
CA VAL A 87 2.95 -13.65 -8.60
C VAL A 87 3.13 -14.95 -7.80
N GLY A 88 2.47 -15.08 -6.65
CA GLY A 88 2.50 -16.30 -5.84
C GLY A 88 2.00 -17.53 -6.58
N ARG A 89 0.96 -17.39 -7.42
CA ARG A 89 0.49 -18.49 -8.29
C ARG A 89 1.52 -18.87 -9.35
N ALA A 90 2.21 -17.90 -9.94
CA ALA A 90 3.25 -18.15 -10.94
C ALA A 90 4.45 -18.89 -10.32
N ILE A 91 4.92 -18.43 -9.16
CA ILE A 91 5.99 -19.09 -8.38
C ILE A 91 5.60 -20.54 -8.07
N SER A 92 4.38 -20.76 -7.58
CA SER A 92 3.87 -22.10 -7.24
C SER A 92 3.80 -23.06 -8.44
N ARG A 93 3.92 -22.54 -9.66
CA ARG A 93 3.92 -23.31 -10.92
C ARG A 93 5.32 -23.52 -11.50
N GLY A 94 6.37 -23.11 -10.79
CA GLY A 94 7.75 -23.26 -11.23
C GLY A 94 8.31 -22.05 -11.96
N HIS A 95 7.54 -20.97 -12.15
CA HIS A 95 7.99 -19.77 -12.84
C HIS A 95 8.74 -18.78 -11.94
N GLY A 96 9.20 -19.21 -10.75
CA GLY A 96 9.83 -18.32 -9.78
C GLY A 96 11.11 -17.65 -10.30
N ALA A 97 11.83 -18.31 -11.19
CA ALA A 97 13.08 -17.85 -11.79
C ALA A 97 12.94 -17.38 -13.24
N ASP A 98 11.72 -17.39 -13.79
CA ASP A 98 11.43 -16.95 -15.17
C ASP A 98 11.21 -15.44 -15.22
N ASP A 99 11.10 -14.83 -16.41
CA ASP A 99 10.71 -13.41 -16.53
C ASP A 99 9.34 -13.17 -15.87
N PHE A 100 9.10 -11.96 -15.37
CA PHE A 100 7.80 -11.56 -14.81
C PHE A 100 6.62 -11.80 -15.77
N ALA A 101 6.84 -11.76 -17.09
CA ALA A 101 5.84 -12.09 -18.11
C ALA A 101 5.21 -13.49 -17.94
N SER A 102 5.94 -14.44 -17.34
CA SER A 102 5.45 -15.80 -17.02
C SER A 102 4.19 -15.81 -16.14
N THR A 103 3.92 -14.72 -15.41
CA THR A 103 2.68 -14.53 -14.65
C THR A 103 1.41 -14.65 -15.50
N ILE A 104 1.51 -14.46 -16.82
CA ILE A 104 0.41 -14.71 -17.76
C ILE A 104 -0.12 -16.15 -17.67
N GLU A 105 0.74 -17.13 -17.38
CA GLU A 105 0.36 -18.54 -17.27
C GLU A 105 -0.50 -18.80 -16.02
N ALA A 106 -0.23 -18.05 -14.95
CA ALA A 106 -1.06 -18.03 -13.75
C ALA A 106 -2.42 -17.36 -13.97
N ILE A 107 -2.47 -16.35 -14.86
CA ILE A 107 -3.69 -15.63 -15.24
C ILE A 107 -4.57 -16.47 -16.17
N ARG A 108 -3.98 -17.08 -17.21
CA ARG A 108 -4.69 -17.93 -18.20
C ARG A 108 -5.32 -19.15 -17.54
N ASN A 109 -4.68 -19.70 -16.53
CA ASN A 109 -5.08 -20.97 -15.92
C ASN A 109 -5.31 -20.84 -14.41
N PRO A 110 -6.25 -20.04 -13.89
CA PRO A 110 -6.28 -19.66 -12.46
C PRO A 110 -6.55 -20.82 -11.48
N ALA A 111 -7.17 -21.92 -11.92
CA ALA A 111 -7.65 -23.01 -11.04
C ALA A 111 -6.67 -24.19 -10.86
N ARG A 112 -5.64 -24.34 -11.70
CA ARG A 112 -4.64 -25.42 -11.53
C ARG A 112 -3.68 -25.03 -10.41
N GLY A 113 -3.98 -25.42 -9.16
CA GLY A 113 -3.07 -25.29 -8.02
C GLY A 113 -3.55 -24.48 -6.81
N LEU A 114 -4.82 -24.07 -6.72
CA LEU A 114 -5.34 -23.44 -5.50
C LEU A 114 -6.56 -24.18 -4.94
N ARG A 115 -6.33 -24.89 -3.82
CA ARG A 115 -7.20 -24.71 -2.66
C ARG A 115 -7.03 -23.23 -2.28
N ALA A 116 -8.12 -22.48 -2.29
CA ALA A 116 -8.10 -21.05 -1.96
C ALA A 116 -7.35 -20.81 -0.64
N VAL A 117 -6.21 -20.14 -0.69
CA VAL A 117 -5.61 -19.53 0.51
C VAL A 117 -6.27 -18.17 0.64
N ALA A 118 -7.12 -18.01 1.65
CA ALA A 118 -7.71 -16.73 1.98
C ALA A 118 -6.58 -15.72 2.23
N PRO A 119 -6.71 -14.45 1.78
CA PRO A 119 -5.70 -13.44 2.05
C PRO A 119 -5.52 -13.29 3.57
N ALA A 120 -4.28 -13.48 4.04
CA ALA A 120 -3.91 -13.40 5.45
C ALA A 120 -4.17 -12.01 6.08
N TYR A 121 -4.54 -11.01 5.28
CA TYR A 121 -4.60 -9.62 5.70
C TYR A 121 -5.99 -9.11 6.16
N SER A 122 -7.01 -9.96 6.23
CA SER A 122 -8.38 -9.52 6.57
C SER A 122 -8.70 -9.46 8.08
N ALA A 123 -7.84 -9.95 8.97
CA ALA A 123 -8.23 -10.21 10.36
C ALA A 123 -7.86 -9.10 11.37
N THR A 124 -6.82 -8.29 11.14
CA THR A 124 -6.26 -7.43 12.21
C THR A 124 -6.62 -5.94 12.12
N SER A 125 -7.08 -5.43 10.97
CA SER A 125 -7.39 -3.99 10.80
C SER A 125 -8.81 -3.58 11.27
N ARG A 126 -9.75 -4.53 11.35
CA ARG A 126 -11.16 -4.23 11.70
C ARG A 126 -11.41 -4.21 13.22
N ALA A 127 -10.55 -4.87 14.02
CA ALA A 127 -10.70 -4.93 15.47
C ALA A 127 -10.26 -3.64 16.19
N SER A 128 -9.29 -2.90 15.65
CA SER A 128 -8.76 -1.69 16.33
C SER A 128 -9.62 -0.44 16.21
N ARG A 129 -10.69 -0.45 15.39
CA ARG A 129 -11.63 0.68 15.25
C ARG A 129 -12.88 0.58 16.13
N SER A 130 -13.15 -0.57 16.75
CA SER A 130 -14.36 -0.79 17.54
C SER A 130 -14.18 -0.60 19.06
N ALA A 131 -12.97 -0.27 19.53
CA ALA A 131 -12.67 -0.15 20.96
C ALA A 131 -11.98 1.19 21.31
N MET A 132 -12.67 2.31 21.09
CA MET A 132 -12.31 3.59 21.68
C MET A 132 -13.57 4.15 22.38
N PRO A 133 -13.66 4.09 23.73
CA PRO A 133 -14.81 4.63 24.44
C PRO A 133 -14.83 6.16 24.31
N SER A 134 -15.98 6.71 23.91
CA SER A 134 -16.16 8.14 23.76
C SER A 134 -15.97 8.86 25.10
N ARG A 135 -14.98 9.76 25.14
CA ARG A 135 -14.70 10.58 26.31
C ARG A 135 -15.78 11.65 26.41
N ARG A 136 -16.91 11.32 27.08
CA ARG A 136 -17.93 12.31 27.45
C ARG A 136 -17.26 13.46 28.22
N SER A 137 -17.44 14.65 27.68
CA SER A 137 -17.06 15.95 28.22
C SER A 137 -17.62 16.13 29.62
N ARG A 138 -16.77 16.01 30.64
CA ARG A 138 -17.03 16.54 31.98
C ARG A 138 -16.74 18.04 31.96
N THR A 139 -17.77 18.82 31.66
CA THR A 139 -17.80 20.26 31.92
C THR A 139 -17.78 20.42 33.44
N ARG A 140 -16.59 20.65 34.03
CA ARG A 140 -16.46 20.99 35.45
C ARG A 140 -16.44 22.50 35.56
N ALA A 141 -17.53 23.04 36.11
CA ALA A 141 -17.70 24.45 36.39
C ALA A 141 -16.54 25.02 37.23
N ARG A 142 -16.06 26.18 36.82
CA ARG A 142 -14.97 26.95 37.43
C ARG A 142 -15.57 27.81 38.56
N PRO A 143 -15.14 27.70 39.82
CA PRO A 143 -15.58 28.65 40.84
C PRO A 143 -14.82 29.96 40.70
N SER A 144 -15.58 31.05 40.54
CA SER A 144 -15.14 32.44 40.56
C SER A 144 -14.71 32.84 41.97
N ARG A 145 -13.40 33.07 42.19
CA ARG A 145 -12.91 33.82 43.34
C ARG A 145 -13.03 35.31 43.03
N THR A 146 -14.04 35.96 43.61
CA THR A 146 -14.10 37.40 43.74
C THR A 146 -13.01 37.87 44.70
N ALA A 147 -12.12 38.72 44.20
CA ALA A 147 -11.21 39.49 45.02
C ALA A 147 -11.99 40.63 45.68
N THR A 148 -12.02 40.65 47.00
CA THR A 148 -12.44 41.83 47.78
C THR A 148 -11.18 42.44 48.38
N THR A 149 -10.75 43.53 47.75
CA THR A 149 -9.80 44.51 48.28
C THR A 149 -10.51 45.30 49.39
N GLY A 150 -9.90 45.45 50.56
CA GLY A 150 -10.49 46.31 51.60
C GLY A 150 -9.78 46.31 52.96
N GLY A 151 -8.78 47.18 53.09
CA GLY A 151 -8.54 48.03 54.28
C GLY A 151 -8.27 47.38 55.65
N ARG A 152 -7.00 47.38 56.07
CA ARG A 152 -6.61 47.61 57.48
C ARG A 152 -6.77 49.12 57.77
N PRO A 153 -7.23 49.54 58.98
CA PRO A 153 -6.29 49.64 60.10
C PRO A 153 -6.91 49.42 61.51
N THR A 154 -6.07 49.01 62.47
CA THR A 154 -6.35 49.21 63.90
C THR A 154 -5.09 49.65 64.63
N ARG A 155 -5.26 50.71 65.43
CA ARG A 155 -4.32 51.45 66.28
C ARG A 155 -3.68 50.56 67.37
N LEU A 156 -2.41 50.80 67.70
CA LEU A 156 -1.93 51.65 68.81
C LEU A 156 -0.42 51.83 68.69
#